data_AF-A0AAN7BGE9-F1
#
_entry.id   AF-A0AAN7BGE9-F1
#
_cell.length_a   1.000
_cell.length_b   1.000
_cell.length_c   1.000
_cell.angle_alpha   90.00
_cell.angle_beta   90.00
_cell.angle_gamma   90.00
#
_symmetry.space_group_name_H-M   'P 1'
#
loop_
_entity.id
_entity.type
_entity.pdbx_description
1 polymer ?
#
loop_
_entity_poly.entity_id
_entity_poly.type
_entity_poly.pdbx_seq_one_letter_code
_entity_poly.pdbx_strand_id
1 'polypeptide(L)'
;TTSVSNSKLDEIFKTAIQLQIDLALQTPWWYCDFPNINSIDGTRFNSTTMTTPANVPPPNRLRGGDIVTLVVSPALIKRGDSRGENLGVVRVIAKAEIICG
;
A
#
# COMPACT_ATOMS: atom_id res chain seq x y z
N THR A 1 -21.93 41.76 19.88
CA THR A 1 -21.08 40.61 19.50
C THR A 1 -21.09 39.63 20.66
N THR A 2 -21.75 38.49 20.48
CA THR A 2 -21.83 37.42 21.49
C THR A 2 -20.44 36.79 21.62
N SER A 3 -19.75 37.00 22.74
CA SER A 3 -18.48 36.34 23.02
C SER A 3 -18.73 34.85 23.22
N VAL A 4 -18.14 34.03 22.36
CA VAL A 4 -18.13 32.57 22.56
C VAL A 4 -17.28 32.30 23.80
N SER A 5 -17.82 31.56 24.77
CA SER A 5 -17.07 31.20 25.97
C SER A 5 -15.88 30.32 25.60
N ASN A 6 -14.72 30.55 26.23
CA ASN A 6 -13.49 29.79 25.95
C ASN A 6 -13.69 28.26 26.05
N SER A 7 -14.61 27.81 26.93
CA SER A 7 -14.98 26.40 27.05
C SER A 7 -15.61 25.81 25.77
N LYS A 8 -16.44 26.58 25.06
CA LYS A 8 -17.05 26.14 23.80
C LYS A 8 -16.04 26.13 22.67
N LEU A 9 -15.10 27.08 22.68
CA LEU A 9 -13.98 27.09 21.73
C LEU A 9 -13.12 25.83 21.90
N ASP A 10 -12.76 25.46 23.13
CA ASP A 10 -11.99 24.24 23.41
C ASP A 10 -12.71 22.96 22.95
N GLU A 11 -14.03 22.89 23.15
CA GLU A 11 -14.85 21.76 22.72
C GLU A 11 -14.92 21.66 21.18
N ILE A 12 -15.08 22.80 20.49
CA ILE A 12 -15.03 22.87 19.03
C ILE A 12 -13.67 22.40 18.52
N PHE A 13 -12.57 22.87 19.12
CA PHE A 13 -11.22 22.46 18.71
C PHE A 13 -10.97 20.96 18.92
N LYS A 14 -11.36 20.41 20.07
CA LYS A 14 -11.24 18.96 20.33
C LYS A 14 -12.04 18.14 19.33
N THR A 15 -13.26 18.57 19.03
CA THR A 15 -14.13 17.89 18.06
C THR A 15 -13.56 17.96 16.65
N ALA A 16 -13.03 19.12 16.24
CA ALA A 16 -12.41 19.29 14.93
C ALA A 16 -11.15 18.42 14.77
N ILE A 17 -10.29 18.38 15.80
CA ILE A 17 -9.09 17.53 15.80
C ILE A 17 -9.48 16.06 15.74
N GLN A 18 -10.46 15.62 16.53
CA GLN A 18 -10.93 14.23 16.51
C GLN A 18 -11.50 13.86 15.14
N LEU A 19 -12.33 14.72 14.55
CA LEU A 19 -12.88 14.52 13.22
C LEU A 19 -11.77 14.41 12.16
N GLN A 20 -10.72 15.22 12.28
CA GLN A 20 -9.58 15.19 11.37
C GLN A 20 -8.76 13.91 11.50
N ILE A 21 -8.60 13.39 12.72
CA ILE A 21 -7.99 12.08 12.98
C ILE A 21 -8.86 10.96 12.36
N ASP A 22 -10.17 10.99 12.60
CA ASP A 22 -11.10 9.98 12.09
C ASP A 22 -11.12 9.97 10.55
N LEU A 23 -11.11 11.15 9.92
CA LEU A 23 -11.00 11.28 8.45
C LEU A 23 -9.65 10.79 7.91
N ALA A 24 -8.55 11.06 8.62
CA ALA A 24 -7.24 10.55 8.24
C ALA A 24 -7.18 9.01 8.32
N LEU A 25 -7.86 8.40 9.29
CA LEU A 25 -7.97 6.95 9.44
C LEU A 25 -8.89 6.31 8.39
N GLN A 26 -9.93 7.03 7.95
CA GLN A 26 -10.82 6.59 6.86
C GLN A 26 -10.20 6.74 5.47
N THR A 27 -9.12 7.50 5.34
CA THR A 27 -8.45 7.67 4.05
C THR A 27 -7.70 6.38 3.74
N PRO A 28 -8.08 5.62 2.69
CA PRO A 28 -7.36 4.41 2.34
C PRO A 28 -5.88 4.74 2.11
N TRP A 29 -5.01 3.96 2.75
CA TRP A 29 -3.58 4.20 2.71
C TRP A 29 -3.04 3.62 1.41
N TRP A 30 -2.56 4.52 0.56
CA TRP A 30 -1.83 4.18 -0.65
C TRP A 30 -0.36 4.16 -0.29
N TYR A 31 0.30 3.04 -0.56
CA TYR A 31 1.75 2.99 -0.40
C TYR A 31 2.37 2.18 -1.53
N CYS A 32 3.59 2.59 -1.89
CA CYS A 32 4.44 1.80 -2.75
C CYS A 32 5.05 0.70 -1.90
N ASP A 33 4.74 -0.55 -2.21
CA ASP A 33 5.37 -1.69 -1.55
C ASP A 33 6.58 -2.13 -2.37
N PHE A 34 7.73 -2.17 -1.71
CA PHE A 34 8.91 -2.83 -2.25
C PHE A 34 8.91 -4.23 -1.66
N PRO A 35 8.72 -5.28 -2.48
CA PRO A 35 8.74 -6.63 -1.96
C PRO A 35 10.09 -6.87 -1.27
N ASN A 36 10.04 -7.05 0.05
CA ASN A 36 11.19 -7.04 0.94
C ASN A 36 12.27 -8.03 0.46
N ILE A 37 13.35 -7.52 -0.11
CA ILE A 37 14.47 -8.31 -0.70
C ILE A 37 15.28 -9.06 0.37
N ASN A 38 15.01 -8.81 1.66
CA ASN A 38 15.76 -9.36 2.80
C ASN A 38 15.43 -10.84 3.14
N SER A 39 14.83 -11.58 2.21
CA SER A 39 14.72 -13.04 2.31
C SER A 39 16.09 -13.66 2.00
N ILE A 40 16.58 -14.57 2.86
CA ILE A 40 17.85 -15.30 2.65
C ILE A 40 17.85 -16.05 1.29
N ASP A 41 16.66 -16.39 0.78
CA ASP A 41 16.44 -17.06 -0.51
C ASP A 41 16.05 -16.10 -1.65
N GLY A 42 16.13 -14.78 -1.42
CA GLY A 42 15.64 -13.74 -2.33
C GLY A 42 14.11 -13.62 -2.34
N THR A 43 13.60 -12.56 -2.95
CA THR A 43 12.15 -12.38 -3.17
C THR A 43 11.71 -13.30 -4.30
N ARG A 44 10.67 -14.10 -4.10
CA ARG A 44 10.08 -14.91 -5.18
C ARG A 44 9.00 -14.14 -5.94
N PHE A 45 8.88 -14.44 -7.23
CA PHE A 45 7.87 -13.92 -8.11
C PHE A 45 6.48 -14.32 -7.62
N ASN A 46 5.62 -13.32 -7.47
CA ASN A 46 4.23 -13.52 -7.14
C ASN A 46 3.36 -12.86 -8.21
N SER A 47 2.71 -13.66 -9.04
CA SER A 47 1.86 -13.16 -10.12
C SER A 47 0.67 -12.30 -9.65
N THR A 48 0.33 -12.33 -8.36
CA THR A 48 -0.71 -11.47 -7.78
C THR A 48 -0.24 -10.03 -7.63
N THR A 49 1.02 -9.82 -7.23
CA THR A 49 1.58 -8.49 -6.92
C THR A 49 2.62 -8.02 -7.94
N MET A 50 3.08 -8.89 -8.83
CA MET A 50 4.19 -8.64 -9.76
C MET A 50 3.85 -9.04 -11.20
N THR A 51 4.53 -8.40 -12.14
CA THR A 51 4.50 -8.68 -13.58
C THR A 51 5.90 -8.50 -14.18
N THR A 52 6.16 -9.08 -15.35
CA THR A 52 7.36 -8.77 -16.13
C THR A 52 7.04 -7.70 -17.19
N PRO A 53 8.05 -6.93 -17.63
CA PRO A 53 7.90 -6.05 -18.79
C PRO A 53 7.46 -6.84 -20.04
N ALA A 54 6.70 -6.21 -20.94
CA ALA A 54 6.08 -6.87 -22.10
C ALA A 54 7.07 -7.65 -23.00
N ASN A 55 8.34 -7.24 -23.05
CA ASN A 55 9.37 -7.86 -23.88
C ASN A 55 10.21 -8.92 -23.14
N VAL A 56 9.92 -9.17 -21.85
CA VAL A 56 10.65 -10.13 -21.03
C VAL A 56 9.75 -11.36 -20.83
N PRO A 57 10.23 -12.57 -21.20
CA PRO A 57 9.44 -13.77 -21.00
C PRO A 57 9.12 -13.96 -19.51
N PRO A 58 7.89 -14.40 -19.18
CA PRO A 58 7.50 -14.59 -17.80
C PRO A 58 8.37 -15.67 -17.13
N PRO A 59 8.59 -15.57 -15.82
CA PRO A 59 9.41 -16.52 -15.07
C PRO A 59 8.88 -17.95 -15.21
N ASN A 60 9.81 -18.88 -15.43
CA ASN A 60 9.50 -20.25 -15.77
C ASN A 60 9.47 -21.10 -14.48
N ARG A 61 8.25 -21.32 -13.95
CA ARG A 61 7.98 -21.99 -12.65
C ARG A 61 8.62 -23.36 -12.45
N LEU A 62 9.07 -24.01 -13.53
CA LEU A 62 9.68 -25.34 -13.52
C LEU A 62 11.21 -25.33 -13.43
N ARG A 63 11.88 -24.19 -13.66
CA ARG A 63 13.35 -24.10 -13.77
C ARG A 63 14.01 -23.13 -12.80
N GLY A 64 13.38 -22.83 -11.66
CA GLY A 64 13.99 -22.00 -10.61
C GLY A 64 14.07 -20.51 -10.92
N GLY A 65 13.65 -20.06 -12.10
CA GLY A 65 13.63 -18.64 -12.51
C GLY A 65 12.51 -17.82 -11.88
N ASP A 66 12.08 -18.19 -10.67
CA ASP A 66 11.07 -17.46 -9.91
C ASP A 66 11.71 -16.44 -8.95
N ILE A 67 13.04 -16.31 -8.89
CA ILE A 67 13.69 -15.35 -7.99
C ILE A 67 13.73 -13.98 -8.67
N VAL A 68 13.24 -12.97 -7.96
CA VAL A 68 13.27 -11.57 -8.38
C VAL A 68 14.69 -11.05 -8.28
N THR A 69 15.27 -10.71 -9.42
CA THR A 69 16.62 -10.15 -9.54
C THR A 69 16.60 -8.62 -9.48
N LEU A 70 15.58 -8.01 -10.10
CA LEU A 70 15.44 -6.55 -10.16
C LEU A 70 13.98 -6.13 -10.07
N VAL A 71 13.69 -5.09 -9.30
CA VAL A 71 12.42 -4.38 -9.31
C VAL A 71 12.59 -3.13 -10.19
N VAL A 72 11.90 -3.11 -11.32
CA VAL A 72 11.90 -1.99 -12.29
C VAL A 72 10.96 -0.89 -11.81
N SER A 73 9.77 -1.27 -11.36
CA SER A 73 8.78 -0.36 -10.77
C SER A 73 8.07 -1.03 -9.58
N PRO A 74 7.81 -0.29 -8.48
CA PRO A 74 7.19 -0.85 -7.29
C PRO A 74 5.69 -1.11 -7.49
N ALA A 75 5.10 -1.96 -6.64
CA ALA A 75 3.67 -2.18 -6.65
C ALA A 75 2.96 -1.04 -5.93
N LEU A 76 1.79 -0.62 -6.45
CA LEU A 76 0.90 0.27 -5.73
C LEU A 76 -0.16 -0.55 -5.00
N ILE A 77 -0.14 -0.48 -3.67
CA ILE A 77 -1.04 -1.23 -2.82
C ILE A 77 -1.99 -0.27 -2.10
N LYS A 78 -3.27 -0.64 -2.08
CA LYS A 78 -4.29 -0.02 -1.26
C LYS A 78 -4.62 -0.95 -0.10
N ARG A 79 -4.51 -0.45 1.13
CA ARG A 79 -5.07 -1.09 2.33
C ARG A 79 -6.35 -0.41 2.77
N GLY A 80 -7.27 -1.20 3.31
CA GLY A 80 -8.61 -0.75 3.64
C GLY A 80 -9.63 -1.26 2.63
N ASP A 81 -10.81 -1.61 3.13
CA ASP A 81 -11.99 -1.89 2.30
C ASP A 81 -12.52 -0.62 1.61
N SER A 82 -13.71 -0.67 1.02
CA SER A 82 -14.32 0.51 0.37
C SER A 82 -14.57 1.69 1.32
N ARG A 83 -14.51 1.47 2.64
CA ARG A 83 -14.71 2.46 3.70
C ARG A 83 -13.42 2.85 4.43
N GLY A 84 -12.32 2.15 4.18
CA GLY A 84 -11.02 2.42 4.81
C GLY A 84 -10.87 1.82 6.21
N GLU A 85 -11.86 1.08 6.72
CA GLU A 85 -11.91 0.64 8.13
C GLU A 85 -11.12 -0.66 8.35
N ASN A 86 -11.17 -1.60 7.40
CA ASN A 86 -10.49 -2.87 7.53
C ASN A 86 -9.11 -2.87 6.83
N LEU A 87 -8.06 -2.50 7.57
CA LEU A 87 -6.67 -2.49 7.08
C LEU A 87 -6.10 -3.89 6.76
N GLY A 88 -6.79 -4.97 7.15
CA GLY A 88 -6.47 -6.34 6.73
C GLY A 88 -6.83 -6.63 5.27
N VAL A 89 -7.71 -5.82 4.67
CA VAL A 89 -8.02 -5.90 3.24
C VAL A 89 -6.89 -5.23 2.46
N VAL A 90 -6.17 -6.04 1.67
CA VAL A 90 -5.07 -5.59 0.81
C VAL A 90 -5.48 -5.76 -0.65
N ARG A 91 -5.40 -4.69 -1.43
CA ARG A 91 -5.68 -4.72 -2.87
C ARG A 91 -4.48 -4.18 -3.65
N VAL A 92 -4.02 -4.97 -4.62
CA VAL A 92 -3.02 -4.52 -5.59
C VAL A 92 -3.74 -3.68 -6.64
N ILE A 93 -3.35 -2.41 -6.74
CA ILE A 93 -3.91 -1.47 -7.72
C ILE A 93 -3.04 -1.46 -8.98
N ALA A 94 -1.73 -1.47 -8.79
CA ALA A 94 -0.76 -1.67 -9.85
C ALA A 94 0.27 -2.71 -9.38
N LYS A 95 0.59 -3.68 -10.24
CA LYS A 95 1.61 -4.69 -9.96
C LYS A 95 3.01 -4.08 -10.12
N ALA A 96 3.96 -4.56 -9.33
CA ALA A 96 5.36 -4.24 -9.51
C ALA A 96 5.85 -4.84 -10.85
N GLU A 97 6.59 -4.07 -11.64
CA GLU A 97 7.33 -4.63 -12.77
C GLU A 97 8.69 -5.10 -12.29
N ILE A 98 9.04 -6.33 -12.64
CA ILE A 98 10.25 -6.98 -12.16
C ILE A 98 10.95 -7.76 -13.27
N ILE A 99 12.20 -8.13 -13.03
CA ILE A 99 12.98 -9.07 -13.83
C ILE A 99 13.40 -10.22 -12.93
N CYS A 100 13.18 -11.46 -13.39
CA CYS A 100 13.61 -12.67 -12.70
C CYS A 100 14.83 -13.29 -13.39
N GLY A 101 15.64 -14.04 -12.65
CA GLY A 101 16.85 -14.72 -13.12
C GLY A 101 17.00 -16.11 -12.56
#